data_AF-A0A0U3PD95-F1
#
_entry.id   AF-A0A0U3PD95-F1
#
_cell.length_a   1.000
_cell.length_b   1.000
_cell.length_c   1.000
_cell.angle_alpha   90.00
_cell.angle_beta   90.00
_cell.angle_gamma   90.00
#
_symmetry.space_group_name_H-M   'P 1'
#
loop_
_entity.id
_entity.type
_entity.pdbx_description
1 polymer ?
#
loop_
_entity_poly.entity_id
_entity_poly.type
_entity_poly.pdbx_seq_one_letter_code
_entity_poly.pdbx_strand_id
1 'polypeptide(L)'
;MDLVREDPEKCGKQELIYNIGKKYTKFTATTGLYDDYDESDGPWIFAVYANDGSGDQQLFKRIMKFGDVKPIEVSVKNAIRLKLVIQWIDPGRLITCSPLNSFAAVWANPTLTP
;
A
#
# COMPACT_ATOMS: atom_id res chain seq x y z
N MET A 1 15.42 -33.99 -4.79
CA MET A 1 14.03 -33.62 -4.44
C MET A 1 14.10 -32.14 -4.16
N ASP A 2 13.91 -31.35 -5.21
CA ASP A 2 14.15 -29.92 -5.16
C ASP A 2 13.02 -29.26 -4.39
N LEU A 3 13.35 -28.77 -3.20
CA LEU A 3 12.50 -27.84 -2.48
C LEU A 3 12.47 -26.57 -3.33
N VAL A 4 11.39 -26.39 -4.09
CA VAL A 4 11.05 -25.11 -4.70
C VAL A 4 10.94 -24.13 -3.54
N ARG A 5 11.99 -23.32 -3.37
CA ARG A 5 12.01 -22.21 -2.43
C ARG A 5 11.01 -21.19 -2.98
N GLU A 6 9.78 -21.23 -2.48
CA GLU A 6 8.82 -20.16 -2.73
C GLU A 6 9.50 -18.84 -2.37
N ASP A 7 9.44 -17.92 -3.31
CA ASP A 7 10.12 -16.65 -3.28
C ASP A 7 9.76 -15.89 -1.98
N PRO A 8 10.72 -15.61 -1.08
CA PRO A 8 10.45 -14.92 0.19
C PRO A 8 9.97 -13.46 0.02
N GLU A 9 9.83 -12.95 -1.21
CA GLU A 9 9.52 -11.55 -1.52
C GLU A 9 8.08 -11.07 -1.25
N LYS A 10 7.12 -11.92 -0.85
CA LYS A 10 5.70 -11.51 -0.76
C LYS A 10 5.13 -11.32 0.65
N CYS A 11 5.93 -11.49 1.70
CA CYS A 11 5.46 -11.23 3.05
C CYS A 11 5.58 -9.74 3.36
N GLY A 12 4.46 -9.10 3.67
CA GLY A 12 4.44 -7.68 4.05
C GLY A 12 4.29 -6.71 2.88
N LYS A 13 4.04 -7.13 1.63
CA LYS A 13 3.68 -6.22 0.54
C LYS A 13 2.30 -6.54 -0.06
N GLN A 14 1.43 -5.54 -0.10
CA GLN A 14 0.13 -5.58 -0.75
C GLN A 14 0.10 -4.58 -1.90
N GLU A 15 -0.42 -5.01 -3.05
CA GLU A 15 -0.69 -4.14 -4.20
C GLU A 15 -2.16 -4.27 -4.60
N LEU A 16 -2.87 -3.16 -4.68
CA LEU A 16 -4.24 -3.07 -5.18
C LEU A 16 -4.22 -2.27 -6.48
N ILE A 17 -4.73 -2.85 -7.57
CA ILE A 17 -4.67 -2.26 -8.90
C ILE A 17 -6.08 -2.08 -9.44
N TYR A 18 -6.42 -0.86 -9.82
CA TYR A 18 -7.74 -0.48 -10.34
C TYR A 18 -7.61 0.10 -11.74
N ASN A 19 -8.44 -0.36 -12.67
CA ASN A 19 -8.65 0.32 -13.94
C ASN A 19 -9.69 1.43 -13.73
N ILE A 20 -9.28 2.68 -13.88
CA ILE A 20 -10.12 3.85 -13.61
C ILE A 20 -10.52 4.60 -14.89
N GLY A 21 -9.99 4.18 -16.05
CA GLY A 21 -10.46 4.58 -17.37
C GLY A 21 -10.57 6.09 -17.63
N LYS A 22 -9.71 6.91 -17.03
CA LYS A 22 -9.72 8.39 -17.10
C LYS A 22 -11.00 9.06 -16.55
N LYS A 23 -11.82 8.34 -15.80
CA LYS A 23 -13.11 8.81 -15.29
C LYS A 23 -13.00 9.71 -14.05
N TYR A 24 -11.83 9.75 -13.43
CA TYR A 24 -11.60 10.40 -12.14
C TYR A 24 -10.42 11.34 -12.21
N THR A 25 -10.50 12.43 -11.46
CA THR A 25 -9.44 13.43 -11.34
C THR A 25 -8.71 13.32 -10.01
N LYS A 26 -9.33 12.72 -8.99
CA LYS A 26 -8.81 12.72 -7.61
C LYS A 26 -9.01 11.40 -6.89
N PHE A 27 -7.98 11.01 -6.13
CA PHE A 27 -8.03 9.92 -5.16
C PHE A 27 -7.75 10.49 -3.76
N THR A 28 -8.58 10.10 -2.79
CA THR A 28 -8.40 10.40 -1.37
C THR A 28 -8.52 9.14 -0.52
N ALA A 29 -7.81 9.11 0.60
CA ALA A 29 -7.90 8.06 1.61
C ALA A 29 -7.31 8.57 2.93
N THR A 30 -7.44 7.78 3.99
CA THR A 30 -6.65 7.93 5.21
C THR A 30 -5.71 6.72 5.34
N THR A 31 -4.42 6.97 5.48
CA THR A 31 -3.42 5.94 5.77
C THR A 31 -3.28 5.77 7.28
N GLY A 32 -3.25 4.53 7.76
CA GLY A 32 -3.02 4.20 9.16
C GLY A 32 -2.87 2.71 9.38
N LEU A 33 -2.70 2.31 10.64
CA LEU A 33 -2.76 0.92 11.09
C LEU A 33 -4.13 0.65 11.75
N TYR A 34 -4.59 -0.61 11.78
CA TYR A 34 -5.73 -1.02 12.60
C TYR A 34 -5.41 -0.86 14.11
N ASP A 35 -6.46 -0.61 14.90
CA ASP A 35 -6.36 -0.26 16.32
C ASP A 35 -5.88 -1.40 17.23
N ASP A 36 -5.86 -2.64 16.74
CA ASP A 36 -5.53 -3.87 17.49
C ASP A 36 -4.07 -4.33 17.34
N TYR A 37 -3.22 -3.55 16.68
CA TYR A 37 -1.80 -3.85 16.46
C TYR A 37 -0.89 -3.11 17.45
N ASP A 38 0.40 -3.48 17.52
CA ASP A 38 1.37 -2.87 18.45
C ASP A 38 2.55 -2.17 17.76
N GLU A 39 3.45 -1.56 18.54
CA GLU A 39 4.62 -0.84 18.04
C GLU A 39 5.61 -1.69 17.24
N SER A 40 5.54 -3.02 17.36
CA SER A 40 6.40 -3.97 16.63
C SER A 40 5.89 -4.27 15.22
N ASP A 41 4.65 -3.92 14.91
CA ASP A 41 4.00 -4.13 13.61
C ASP A 41 4.31 -2.99 12.63
N GLY A 42 5.57 -2.55 12.51
CA GLY A 42 5.95 -1.47 11.63
C GLY A 42 7.45 -1.23 11.56
N PRO A 43 7.93 -0.30 10.73
CA PRO A 43 7.16 0.70 9.97
C PRO A 43 6.62 0.21 8.61
N TRP A 44 5.64 0.92 8.03
CA TRP A 44 5.02 0.61 6.74
C TRP A 44 5.17 1.74 5.73
N ILE A 45 5.41 1.40 4.47
CA ILE A 45 5.36 2.30 3.32
C ILE A 45 3.97 2.24 2.71
N PHE A 46 3.35 3.41 2.57
CA PHE A 46 2.20 3.63 1.72
C PHE A 46 2.66 4.32 0.45
N ALA A 47 2.30 3.81 -0.72
CA ALA A 47 2.58 4.46 -1.99
C ALA A 47 1.38 4.40 -2.94
N VAL A 48 1.21 5.46 -3.72
CA VAL A 48 0.18 5.57 -4.77
C VAL A 48 0.88 5.82 -6.09
N TYR A 49 0.50 5.04 -7.10
CA TYR A 49 0.97 5.18 -8.47
C TYR A 49 -0.22 5.36 -9.41
N ALA A 50 -0.06 6.20 -10.41
CA ALA A 50 -1.00 6.33 -11.51
C ALA A 50 -0.31 6.08 -12.84
N ASN A 51 -1.05 5.55 -13.81
CA ASN A 51 -0.55 5.29 -15.15
C ASN A 51 -1.58 5.82 -16.14
N ASP A 52 -1.14 6.64 -17.08
CA ASP A 52 -1.94 7.27 -18.13
C ASP A 52 -1.79 6.59 -19.51
N GLY A 53 -0.99 5.53 -19.58
CA GLY A 53 -0.55 4.84 -20.79
C GLY A 53 0.97 4.88 -20.98
N SER A 54 1.68 5.77 -20.29
CA SER A 54 3.14 5.93 -20.42
C SER A 54 3.97 5.08 -19.44
N GLY A 55 3.35 4.51 -18.41
CA GLY A 55 4.05 3.83 -17.32
C GLY A 55 3.52 4.24 -15.94
N ASP A 56 3.94 3.53 -14.90
CA ASP A 56 3.54 3.86 -13.53
C ASP A 56 4.33 5.06 -13.01
N GLN A 57 3.64 6.14 -12.69
CA GLN A 57 4.17 7.34 -12.04
C GLN A 57 3.84 7.32 -10.55
N GLN A 58 4.83 7.49 -9.69
CA GLN A 58 4.60 7.58 -8.25
C GLN A 58 4.03 8.95 -7.90
N LEU A 59 2.81 8.99 -7.39
CA LEU A 59 2.13 10.22 -6.96
C LEU A 59 2.33 10.50 -5.47
N PHE A 60 2.48 9.45 -4.67
CA PHE A 60 2.63 9.55 -3.23
C PHE A 60 3.51 8.43 -2.71
N LYS A 61 4.31 8.74 -1.68
CA LYS A 61 5.01 7.75 -0.86
C LYS A 61 5.20 8.31 0.56
N ARG A 62 4.89 7.52 1.58
CA ARG A 62 5.09 7.87 2.98
C ARG A 62 5.38 6.64 3.82
N ILE A 63 6.28 6.80 4.79
CA ILE A 63 6.50 5.81 5.84
C ILE A 63 5.61 6.19 7.03
N MET A 64 4.87 5.22 7.55
CA MET A 64 3.95 5.32 8.67
C MET A 64 4.43 4.39 9.78
N LYS A 65 4.41 4.86 11.02
CA LYS A 65 4.69 4.09 12.23
C LYS A 65 3.40 3.79 12.99
N PHE A 66 3.50 2.98 14.03
CA PHE A 66 2.40 2.77 14.96
C PHE A 66 1.87 4.11 15.51
N GLY A 67 0.54 4.24 15.58
CA GLY A 67 -0.15 5.47 15.98
C GLY A 67 -0.24 6.56 14.90
N ASP A 68 0.46 6.42 13.77
CA ASP A 68 0.34 7.40 12.68
C ASP A 68 -0.99 7.21 11.93
N VAL A 69 -1.80 8.26 11.91
CA VAL A 69 -2.99 8.37 11.05
C VAL A 69 -2.88 9.65 10.24
N LYS A 70 -2.93 9.55 8.91
CA LYS A 70 -2.78 10.70 8.03
C LYS A 70 -3.70 10.64 6.82
N PRO A 71 -4.39 11.73 6.47
CA PRO A 71 -5.11 11.81 5.20
C PRO A 71 -4.11 11.90 4.03
N ILE A 72 -4.58 11.47 2.87
CA ILE A 72 -3.92 11.65 1.59
C ILE A 72 -4.91 12.15 0.54
N GLU A 73 -4.39 12.97 -0.38
CA GLU A 73 -5.10 13.43 -1.57
C GLU A 73 -4.08 13.51 -2.70
N VAL A 74 -4.40 12.89 -3.84
CA VAL A 74 -3.55 12.94 -5.04
C VAL A 74 -4.40 13.10 -6.29
N SER A 75 -3.84 13.82 -7.27
CA SER A 75 -4.43 13.93 -8.61
C SER A 75 -4.19 12.66 -9.39
N VAL A 76 -5.27 12.04 -9.89
CA VAL A 76 -5.25 10.89 -10.81
C VAL A 76 -5.80 11.27 -12.18
N LYS A 77 -5.81 12.57 -12.49
CA LYS A 77 -6.29 13.10 -13.77
C LYS A 77 -5.59 12.42 -14.93
N ASN A 78 -6.38 12.04 -15.94
CA ASN A 78 -5.94 11.31 -17.15
C ASN A 78 -5.42 9.88 -16.92
N ALA A 79 -5.39 9.39 -15.68
CA ALA A 79 -4.92 8.05 -15.41
C ALA A 79 -5.92 7.00 -15.91
N ILE A 80 -5.41 5.98 -16.58
CA ILE A 80 -6.14 4.77 -16.94
C ILE A 80 -6.09 3.74 -15.81
N ARG A 81 -5.03 3.75 -14.99
CA ARG A 81 -4.83 2.79 -13.90
C ARG A 81 -4.33 3.49 -12.64
N LEU A 82 -4.86 3.07 -11.50
CA LEU A 82 -4.40 3.43 -10.16
C LEU A 82 -3.83 2.18 -9.49
N LYS A 83 -2.67 2.31 -8.86
CA LYS A 83 -2.06 1.25 -8.04
C LYS A 83 -1.76 1.79 -6.64
N LEU A 84 -2.31 1.12 -5.64
CA LEU A 84 -2.07 1.39 -4.23
C LEU A 84 -1.13 0.31 -3.69
N VAL A 85 -0.11 0.72 -2.94
CA VAL A 85 0.89 -0.19 -2.38
C VAL A 85 1.01 0.05 -0.88
N ILE A 86 0.98 -1.04 -0.12
CA ILE A 86 1.35 -1.08 1.28
C ILE A 86 2.53 -2.04 1.39
N GLN A 87 3.62 -1.62 2.03
CA GLN A 87 4.81 -2.45 2.18
C GLN A 87 5.40 -2.30 3.58
N TRP A 88 5.52 -3.40 4.31
CA TRP A 88 6.23 -3.49 5.57
C TRP A 88 7.72 -3.29 5.32
N ILE A 89 8.37 -2.53 6.20
CA ILE A 89 9.82 -2.41 6.25
C ILE A 89 10.29 -3.30 7.38
N ASP A 90 11.04 -4.36 7.06
CA ASP A 90 11.67 -5.20 8.06
C ASP A 90 12.70 -4.40 8.87
N PRO A 91 12.52 -4.22 10.19
CA PRO A 91 13.49 -3.54 11.04
C PRO A 91 14.71 -4.42 11.41
N GLY A 92 14.87 -5.60 10.81
CA GLY A 92 15.98 -6.52 11.04
C GLY A 92 15.67 -7.64 12.03
N ARG A 93 14.40 -8.01 12.18
CA ARG A 93 14.00 -9.20 12.95
C ARG A 93 13.55 -10.27 11.97
N LEU A 94 14.14 -11.45 12.06
CA LEU A 94 13.78 -12.67 11.33
C LEU A 94 12.29 -13.00 11.55
N ILE A 95 11.39 -12.36 10.81
CA ILE A 95 9.97 -12.73 10.79
C ILE A 95 9.83 -13.86 9.78
N THR A 96 9.71 -15.08 10.29
CA THR A 96 9.09 -16.16 9.54
C THR A 96 7.66 -15.72 9.27
N CYS A 97 7.28 -15.54 8.01
CA CYS A 97 5.95 -15.11 7.63
C CYS A 97 4.91 -16.03 8.25
N SER A 98 4.29 -15.62 9.35
CA SER A 98 3.10 -16.28 9.85
C SER A 98 1.93 -15.72 9.04
N PRO A 99 1.17 -16.56 8.31
CA PRO A 99 -0.04 -16.12 7.61
C PRO A 99 -1.13 -15.57 8.55
N LEU A 100 -0.89 -15.60 9.88
CA LEU A 100 -1.79 -15.09 10.91
C LEU A 100 -1.56 -13.61 11.25
N ASN A 101 -0.48 -12.97 10.78
CA ASN A 101 -0.26 -11.53 10.94
C ASN A 101 -0.82 -10.83 9.70
N SER A 102 -2.14 -10.68 9.66
CA SER A 102 -2.86 -9.89 8.66
C SER A 102 -2.25 -8.49 8.54
N PHE A 103 -2.31 -7.88 7.35
CA PHE A 103 -1.81 -6.52 7.11
C PHE A 103 -2.43 -5.54 8.10
N ALA A 104 -1.63 -5.06 9.06
CA ALA A 104 -2.01 -4.03 10.02
C ALA A 104 -2.34 -2.70 9.32
N ALA A 105 -1.61 -2.41 8.23
CA ALA A 105 -1.73 -1.17 7.48
C ALA A 105 -2.92 -1.20 6.51
N VAL A 106 -3.69 -0.10 6.48
CA VAL A 106 -4.92 0.02 5.71
C VAL A 106 -5.07 1.37 5.01
N TRP A 107 -5.70 1.34 3.83
CA TRP A 107 -6.29 2.53 3.20
C TRP A 107 -7.72 2.69 3.71
N ALA A 108 -7.94 3.54 4.73
CA ALA A 108 -9.27 3.80 5.27
C ALA A 108 -10.04 4.81 4.40
N ASN A 109 -11.32 4.51 4.17
CA ASN A 109 -12.26 5.34 3.37
C ASN A 109 -11.73 5.78 1.99
N PRO A 110 -11.18 4.86 1.16
CA PRO A 110 -10.64 5.22 -0.14
C PRO A 110 -11.77 5.70 -1.07
N THR A 111 -11.61 6.89 -1.65
CA THR A 111 -12.62 7.52 -2.52
C THR A 111 -11.99 8.00 -3.81
N LEU A 112 -12.70 7.81 -4.92
CA LEU A 112 -12.38 8.38 -6.23
C LEU A 112 -13.43 9.43 -6.60
N THR A 113 -12.98 10.62 -7.02
CA THR A 113 -13.85 11.72 -7.44
C THR A 113 -13.65 12.02 -8.93
N PRO A 114 -14.75 12.16 -9.71
CA PRO A 114 -14.70 12.61 -11.11
C PRO A 114 -13.91 13.90 -11.28
#